data_AF-A0A519ZYA1-F1
#
_entry.id   AF-A0A519ZYA1-F1
#
_cell.length_a   1.000
_cell.length_b   1.000
_cell.length_c   1.000
_cell.angle_alpha   90.00
_cell.angle_beta   90.00
_cell.angle_gamma   90.00
#
_symmetry.space_group_name_H-M   'P 1'
#
loop_
_entity.id
_entity.type
_entity.pdbx_description
1 polymer ?
#
loop_
_entity_poly.entity_id
_entity_poly.type
_entity_poly.pdbx_seq_one_letter_code
_entity_poly.pdbx_strand_id
1 'polypeptide(L)'
;MKLFFVLNYAKKVLFLVLLSATVSKVAAQGIITINPLFFHPDSAKNILLINASMQQLVATATANDSVRGLVSGGRQYTLLHPVAKLSTRTSYQAASRGTVYTVYFTQVPVLALRTRHQIVDTPSVYAHLVLTDTTGIKAQSATGIEFRGGYSQSYLKKSYELSLWADTLGASSQDLSLLGMRTDNKWNLQAMYNDQARVRLKVANELWQDIHQLYYKAQEPSAQSGIKLAYTEVFINDSYQGIYTLTERIDRKQLKLKKYSQGIKGELYKGTGWGAADAYLSVPPFANTSVTWGGFEYKEPSEVTDWTNLSSFVNFVVNSSDNNFYSQYQSKFNLANAVDYYLFLNLMRATDNTAKNLYVAKYKANEPYYYVPWDLDGVLGNDWSGANVNIT
;
A
#
# COMPACT_ATOMS: atom_id res chain seq x y z
N MET A 1 -65.74 58.94 -21.77
CA MET A 1 -64.47 58.27 -21.40
C MET A 1 -64.64 57.69 -20.01
N LYS A 2 -64.29 56.42 -19.84
CA LYS A 2 -64.68 55.48 -18.77
C LYS A 2 -64.19 55.84 -17.35
N LEU A 3 -65.05 55.49 -16.38
CA LEU A 3 -64.83 54.91 -15.03
C LEU A 3 -63.83 55.62 -14.06
N PHE A 4 -64.27 56.18 -12.92
CA PHE A 4 -64.47 55.51 -11.60
C PHE A 4 -63.12 55.12 -10.92
N PHE A 5 -62.84 55.21 -9.61
CA PHE A 5 -63.67 55.24 -8.38
C PHE A 5 -62.82 55.80 -7.20
N VAL A 6 -63.44 56.72 -6.43
CA VAL A 6 -63.49 56.95 -4.96
C VAL A 6 -62.40 56.41 -4.00
N LEU A 7 -61.98 57.31 -3.09
CA LEU A 7 -61.25 57.11 -1.83
C LEU A 7 -61.88 56.06 -0.90
N ASN A 8 -61.05 55.31 -0.14
CA ASN A 8 -61.33 55.16 1.30
C ASN A 8 -60.14 54.73 2.15
N TYR A 9 -60.14 55.28 3.37
CA TYR A 9 -59.23 55.06 4.48
C TYR A 9 -59.24 53.60 4.99
N ALA A 10 -58.06 53.07 5.34
CA ALA A 10 -57.95 52.02 6.37
C ALA A 10 -56.55 52.03 7.01
N LYS A 11 -56.52 52.28 8.32
CA LYS A 11 -55.36 52.12 9.22
C LYS A 11 -54.85 50.68 9.12
N LYS A 12 -53.57 50.49 8.76
CA LYS A 12 -52.88 49.20 8.93
C LYS A 12 -52.02 49.25 10.19
N VAL A 13 -52.49 48.56 11.22
CA VAL A 13 -51.69 48.07 12.34
C VAL A 13 -50.73 47.02 11.79
N LEU A 14 -49.43 47.26 11.89
CA LEU A 14 -48.40 46.31 11.51
C LEU A 14 -48.25 45.28 12.64
N PHE A 15 -48.91 44.12 12.49
CA PHE A 15 -48.75 42.99 13.41
C PHE A 15 -47.44 42.27 13.06
N LEU A 16 -46.36 42.63 13.77
CA LEU A 16 -45.09 41.91 13.71
C LEU A 16 -45.24 40.64 14.57
N VAL A 17 -45.68 39.53 13.98
CA VAL A 17 -45.59 38.21 14.63
C VAL A 17 -44.13 37.78 14.59
N LEU A 18 -43.37 38.18 15.62
CA LEU A 18 -42.13 37.52 16.01
C LEU A 18 -42.50 36.12 16.51
N LEU A 19 -42.61 35.17 15.58
CA LEU A 19 -42.56 33.76 15.91
C LEU A 19 -41.09 33.45 16.23
N SER A 20 -40.66 33.77 17.44
CA SER A 20 -39.48 33.17 18.04
C SER A 20 -39.80 31.69 18.29
N ALA A 21 -39.71 30.90 17.23
CA ALA A 21 -39.40 29.48 17.39
C ALA A 21 -38.02 29.44 18.04
N THR A 22 -38.01 29.48 19.37
CA THR A 22 -36.93 28.93 20.17
C THR A 22 -36.90 27.44 19.85
N VAL A 23 -36.29 27.10 18.71
CA VAL A 23 -35.70 25.79 18.54
C VAL A 23 -34.75 25.71 19.72
N SER A 24 -35.12 24.91 20.70
CA SER A 24 -34.22 24.46 21.74
C SER A 24 -33.11 23.71 21.02
N LYS A 25 -32.10 24.44 20.51
CA LYS A 25 -30.75 23.92 20.42
C LYS A 25 -30.31 23.76 21.87
N VAL A 26 -30.84 22.72 22.53
CA VAL A 26 -30.02 21.99 23.47
C VAL A 26 -28.92 21.43 22.58
N ALA A 27 -27.88 22.24 22.34
CA ALA A 27 -26.61 21.69 21.92
C ALA A 27 -26.32 20.64 23.00
N ALA A 28 -26.38 19.37 22.62
CA ALA A 28 -26.00 18.31 23.53
C ALA A 28 -24.51 18.52 23.83
N GLN A 29 -24.24 19.24 24.92
CA GLN A 29 -22.91 19.70 25.28
C GLN A 29 -21.97 18.48 25.29
N GLY A 30 -20.91 18.56 24.48
CA GLY A 30 -19.90 17.52 24.39
C GLY A 30 -20.20 16.35 23.45
N ILE A 31 -21.25 16.40 22.61
CA ILE A 31 -21.47 15.38 21.58
C ILE A 31 -20.86 15.82 20.25
N ILE A 32 -19.95 15.01 19.70
CA ILE A 32 -19.36 15.25 18.38
C ILE A 32 -20.11 14.45 17.31
N THR A 33 -20.56 15.13 16.26
CA THR A 33 -21.11 14.47 15.06
C THR A 33 -19.99 14.19 14.08
N ILE A 34 -19.85 12.93 13.67
CA ILE A 34 -18.82 12.44 12.75
C ILE A 34 -19.50 11.96 11.47
N ASN A 35 -19.04 12.47 10.32
CA ASN A 35 -19.50 12.00 9.02
C ASN A 35 -19.26 10.48 8.90
N PRO A 36 -20.27 9.67 8.51
CA PRO A 36 -20.13 8.22 8.34
C PRO A 36 -18.95 7.79 7.46
N LEU A 37 -18.53 8.64 6.52
CA LEU A 37 -17.35 8.41 5.70
C LEU A 37 -16.07 8.16 6.51
N PHE A 38 -15.95 8.81 7.68
CA PHE A 38 -14.77 8.74 8.55
C PHE A 38 -14.99 7.84 9.77
N PHE A 39 -16.09 7.08 9.81
CA PHE A 39 -16.49 6.31 10.98
C PHE A 39 -16.63 4.83 10.60
N HIS A 40 -15.70 4.01 11.09
CA HIS A 40 -15.55 2.61 10.69
C HIS A 40 -15.77 1.68 11.90
N PRO A 41 -17.01 1.22 12.13
CA PRO A 41 -17.30 0.30 13.21
C PRO A 41 -17.01 -1.16 12.81
N ASP A 42 -16.29 -1.89 13.66
CA ASP A 42 -16.26 -3.35 13.65
C ASP A 42 -17.10 -3.85 14.84
N SER A 43 -18.31 -4.32 14.54
CA SER A 43 -19.25 -4.77 15.57
C SER A 43 -18.89 -6.13 16.16
N ALA A 44 -18.11 -6.96 15.45
CA ALA A 44 -17.69 -8.27 15.95
C ALA A 44 -16.52 -8.13 16.94
N LYS A 45 -15.62 -7.17 16.69
CA LYS A 45 -14.46 -6.88 17.54
C LYS A 45 -14.71 -5.77 18.56
N ASN A 46 -15.90 -5.16 18.55
CA ASN A 46 -16.25 -4.02 19.38
C ASN A 46 -15.25 -2.85 19.23
N ILE A 47 -14.90 -2.50 17.99
CA ILE A 47 -13.97 -1.41 17.66
C ILE A 47 -14.72 -0.29 16.92
N LEU A 48 -14.39 0.96 17.23
CA LEU A 48 -14.74 2.13 16.44
C LEU A 48 -13.45 2.82 16.00
N LEU A 49 -13.11 2.72 14.71
CA LEU A 49 -11.98 3.45 14.14
C LEU A 49 -12.50 4.73 13.46
N ILE A 50 -11.95 5.88 13.84
CA ILE A 50 -12.37 7.19 13.34
C ILE A 50 -11.21 7.83 12.60
N ASN A 51 -11.39 8.07 11.30
CA ASN A 51 -10.40 8.70 10.41
C ASN A 51 -10.80 10.13 10.02
N ALA A 52 -11.28 10.92 10.98
CA ALA A 52 -11.60 12.33 10.77
C ALA A 52 -10.42 13.23 11.17
N SER A 53 -10.37 14.46 10.63
CA SER A 53 -9.34 15.44 10.98
C SER A 53 -9.34 15.74 12.49
N MET A 54 -8.20 15.52 13.15
CA MET A 54 -8.06 15.82 14.58
C MET A 54 -8.25 17.31 14.88
N GLN A 55 -7.87 18.19 13.96
CA GLN A 55 -8.06 19.63 14.14
C GLN A 55 -9.55 19.99 14.24
N GLN A 56 -10.38 19.41 13.36
CA GLN A 56 -11.83 19.63 13.36
C GLN A 56 -12.51 19.02 14.59
N LEU A 57 -12.09 17.80 14.97
CA LEU A 57 -12.62 17.12 16.15
C LEU A 57 -12.26 17.86 17.45
N VAL A 58 -11.02 18.34 17.58
CA VAL A 58 -10.56 19.08 18.76
C VAL A 58 -11.22 20.46 18.84
N ALA A 59 -11.37 21.19 17.73
CA ALA A 59 -12.09 22.46 17.74
C ALA A 59 -13.53 22.31 18.24
N THR A 60 -14.20 21.22 17.83
CA THR A 60 -15.54 20.87 18.32
C THR A 60 -15.52 20.49 19.81
N ALA A 61 -14.47 19.79 20.28
CA ALA A 61 -14.32 19.43 21.68
C ALA A 61 -14.07 20.64 22.59
N THR A 62 -13.19 21.57 22.19
CA THR A 62 -12.85 22.77 22.97
C THR A 62 -14.06 23.66 23.20
N ALA A 63 -14.99 23.75 22.25
CA ALA A 63 -16.25 24.48 22.42
C ALA A 63 -17.18 23.86 23.49
N ASN A 64 -16.89 22.65 23.97
CA ASN A 64 -17.77 21.88 24.86
C ASN A 64 -17.15 21.54 26.22
N ASP A 65 -15.95 22.04 26.54
CA ASP A 65 -15.09 21.70 27.69
C ASP A 65 -14.64 20.23 27.78
N SER A 66 -15.49 19.28 27.40
CA SER A 66 -15.20 17.84 27.32
C SER A 66 -16.10 17.14 26.31
N VAL A 67 -15.57 16.11 25.67
CA VAL A 67 -16.34 15.21 24.80
C VAL A 67 -16.99 14.13 25.66
N ARG A 68 -18.30 13.98 25.53
CA ARG A 68 -19.14 13.02 26.27
C ARG A 68 -19.77 11.97 25.36
N GLY A 69 -19.83 12.23 24.06
CA GLY A 69 -20.41 11.27 23.12
C GLY A 69 -20.02 11.55 21.68
N LEU A 70 -20.28 10.54 20.85
CA LEU A 70 -20.05 10.55 19.42
C LEU A 70 -21.36 10.16 18.72
N VAL A 71 -21.65 10.77 17.58
CA VAL A 71 -22.79 10.41 16.73
C VAL A 71 -22.30 10.21 15.31
N SER A 72 -22.66 9.08 14.69
CA SER A 72 -22.43 8.86 13.26
C SER A 72 -23.54 7.99 12.67
N GLY A 73 -24.02 8.35 11.47
CA GLY A 73 -25.06 7.60 10.76
C GLY A 73 -26.36 7.47 11.56
N GLY A 74 -26.69 8.46 12.39
CA GLY A 74 -27.85 8.43 13.28
C GLY A 74 -27.69 7.55 14.53
N ARG A 75 -26.55 6.87 14.72
CA ARG A 75 -26.26 6.09 15.93
C ARG A 75 -25.43 6.91 16.91
N GLN A 76 -25.88 6.96 18.16
CA GLN A 76 -25.19 7.61 19.27
C GLN A 76 -24.34 6.60 20.07
N TYR A 77 -23.17 7.08 20.49
CA TYR A 77 -22.21 6.39 21.35
C TYR A 77 -21.87 7.31 22.52
N THR A 78 -22.09 6.85 23.74
CA THR A 78 -21.78 7.62 24.96
C THR A 78 -20.41 7.21 25.48
N LEU A 79 -19.49 8.15 25.63
CA LEU A 79 -18.18 7.86 26.22
C LEU A 79 -18.36 7.49 27.68
N LEU A 80 -17.66 6.44 28.15
CA LEU A 80 -17.75 5.99 29.54
C LEU A 80 -17.17 7.03 30.52
N HIS A 81 -16.21 7.83 30.04
CA HIS A 81 -15.64 8.96 30.77
C HIS A 81 -15.58 10.18 29.85
N PRO A 82 -15.90 11.39 30.35
CA PRO A 82 -15.69 12.62 29.58
C PRO A 82 -14.22 12.78 29.19
N VAL A 83 -13.97 13.17 27.94
CA VAL A 83 -12.63 13.31 27.39
C VAL A 83 -12.33 14.77 27.10
N ALA A 84 -11.40 15.36 27.83
CA ALA A 84 -11.01 16.76 27.64
C ALA A 84 -10.30 17.01 26.30
N LYS A 85 -9.44 16.06 25.87
CA LYS A 85 -8.67 16.17 24.62
C LYS A 85 -8.58 14.83 23.90
N LEU A 86 -9.09 14.80 22.68
CA LEU A 86 -8.96 13.65 21.79
C LEU A 86 -7.52 13.54 21.27
N SER A 87 -7.06 12.30 21.07
CA SER A 87 -5.71 11.96 20.64
C SER A 87 -5.71 10.69 19.82
N THR A 88 -4.74 10.56 18.93
CA THR A 88 -4.47 9.33 18.17
C THR A 88 -3.57 8.35 18.93
N ARG A 89 -3.03 8.77 20.09
CA ARG A 89 -2.09 7.97 20.90
C ARG A 89 -2.75 7.19 22.03
N THR A 90 -4.03 7.41 22.26
CA THR A 90 -4.80 6.80 23.35
C THR A 90 -6.11 6.26 22.81
N SER A 91 -6.53 5.11 23.32
CA SER A 91 -7.86 4.58 23.07
C SER A 91 -8.86 5.07 24.12
N TYR A 92 -10.14 5.02 23.77
CA TYR A 92 -11.24 5.39 24.65
C TYR A 92 -12.29 4.27 24.68
N GLN A 93 -13.28 4.40 25.55
CA GLN A 93 -14.41 3.46 25.63
C GLN A 93 -15.72 4.21 25.42
N ALA A 94 -16.58 3.69 24.54
CA ALA A 94 -17.91 4.25 24.28
C ALA A 94 -18.97 3.15 24.23
N ALA A 95 -20.10 3.38 24.90
CA ALA A 95 -21.24 2.46 24.90
C ALA A 95 -22.31 2.88 23.91
N SER A 96 -22.89 1.90 23.21
CA SER A 96 -24.07 2.10 22.37
C SER A 96 -24.91 0.82 22.33
N ARG A 97 -26.20 0.94 22.68
CA ARG A 97 -27.17 -0.19 22.70
C ARG A 97 -26.69 -1.38 23.53
N GLY A 98 -26.10 -1.13 24.69
CA GLY A 98 -25.62 -2.18 25.61
C GLY A 98 -24.26 -2.79 25.26
N THR A 99 -23.66 -2.44 24.11
CA THR A 99 -22.31 -2.87 23.73
C THR A 99 -21.31 -1.76 24.02
N VAL A 100 -20.18 -2.12 24.63
CA VAL A 100 -19.04 -1.23 24.84
C VAL A 100 -18.03 -1.45 23.73
N TYR A 101 -17.59 -0.36 23.12
CA TYR A 101 -16.62 -0.34 22.05
C TYR A 101 -15.34 0.36 22.48
N THR A 102 -14.21 -0.15 22.02
CA THR A 102 -12.93 0.57 22.08
C THR A 102 -12.85 1.54 20.89
N VAL A 103 -12.62 2.81 21.18
CA VAL A 103 -12.56 3.89 20.20
C VAL A 103 -11.12 4.28 19.92
N TYR A 104 -10.76 4.33 18.65
CA TYR A 104 -9.45 4.77 18.16
C TYR A 104 -9.62 5.90 17.16
N PHE A 105 -8.76 6.91 17.26
CA PHE A 105 -8.61 7.95 16.24
C PHE A 105 -7.34 7.69 15.45
N THR A 106 -7.43 7.73 14.13
CA THR A 106 -6.29 7.51 13.24
C THR A 106 -6.21 8.62 12.20
N GLN A 107 -5.00 9.02 11.83
CA GLN A 107 -4.76 9.89 10.66
C GLN A 107 -4.18 9.09 9.48
N VAL A 108 -4.02 7.77 9.65
CA VAL A 108 -3.62 6.86 8.58
C VAL A 108 -4.83 6.64 7.66
N PRO A 109 -4.68 6.69 6.33
CA PRO A 109 -5.77 6.44 5.39
C PRO A 109 -6.42 5.07 5.61
N VAL A 110 -7.74 4.97 5.41
CA VAL A 110 -8.52 3.74 5.54
C VAL A 110 -8.83 3.17 4.16
N LEU A 111 -8.42 1.93 3.92
CA LEU A 111 -8.75 1.14 2.73
C LEU A 111 -9.82 0.10 3.12
N ALA A 112 -11.04 0.32 2.65
CA ALA A 112 -12.17 -0.57 2.86
C ALA A 112 -12.45 -1.41 1.61
N LEU A 113 -12.58 -2.73 1.80
CA LEU A 113 -12.90 -3.71 0.78
C LEU A 113 -14.22 -4.39 1.10
N ARG A 114 -15.09 -4.52 0.09
CA ARG A 114 -16.35 -5.26 0.16
C ARG A 114 -16.34 -6.38 -0.83
N THR A 115 -16.54 -7.62 -0.38
CA THR A 115 -16.65 -8.78 -1.26
C THR A 115 -17.68 -9.77 -0.74
N ARG A 116 -18.37 -10.46 -1.66
CA ARG A 116 -19.24 -11.59 -1.34
C ARG A 116 -18.53 -12.94 -1.52
N HIS A 117 -17.30 -12.92 -2.00
CA HIS A 117 -16.54 -14.10 -2.34
C HIS A 117 -15.53 -14.41 -1.23
N GLN A 118 -15.22 -15.68 -1.06
CA GLN A 118 -14.06 -16.08 -0.27
C GLN A 118 -12.79 -15.67 -1.02
N ILE A 119 -11.91 -14.94 -0.33
CA ILE A 119 -10.60 -14.59 -0.88
C ILE A 119 -9.72 -15.84 -0.83
N VAL A 120 -9.05 -16.12 -1.94
CA VAL A 120 -8.14 -17.27 -2.14
C VAL A 120 -6.83 -16.78 -2.79
N ASP A 121 -5.84 -17.65 -2.95
CA ASP A 121 -4.54 -17.33 -3.57
C ASP A 121 -4.67 -16.99 -5.06
N THR A 122 -5.39 -17.82 -5.82
CA THR A 122 -5.68 -17.56 -7.22
C THR A 122 -6.90 -18.40 -7.64
N PRO A 123 -7.76 -17.92 -8.55
CA PRO A 123 -7.75 -16.58 -9.15
C PRO A 123 -8.28 -15.49 -8.19
N SER A 124 -7.94 -14.24 -8.49
CA SER A 124 -8.55 -13.06 -7.89
C SER A 124 -10.08 -13.10 -7.93
N VAL A 125 -10.71 -12.70 -6.83
CA VAL A 125 -12.17 -12.56 -6.72
C VAL A 125 -12.58 -11.08 -6.67
N TYR A 126 -13.80 -10.78 -7.13
CA TYR A 126 -14.30 -9.41 -7.14
C TYR A 126 -14.45 -8.83 -5.73
N ALA A 127 -14.04 -7.59 -5.56
CA ALA A 127 -14.31 -6.72 -4.43
C ALA A 127 -14.55 -5.28 -4.90
N HIS A 128 -15.20 -4.48 -4.06
CA HIS A 128 -15.24 -3.02 -4.21
C HIS A 128 -14.28 -2.38 -3.21
N LEU A 129 -13.35 -1.57 -3.71
CA LEU A 129 -12.36 -0.84 -2.93
C LEU A 129 -12.80 0.62 -2.74
N VAL A 130 -12.68 1.13 -1.52
CA VAL A 130 -12.77 2.55 -1.19
C VAL A 130 -11.57 2.93 -0.34
N LEU A 131 -10.77 3.87 -0.81
CA LEU A 131 -9.67 4.47 -0.06
C LEU A 131 -10.07 5.86 0.39
N THR A 132 -10.00 6.12 1.69
CA THR A 132 -10.38 7.40 2.32
C THR A 132 -9.23 7.88 3.19
N ASP A 133 -8.99 9.19 3.21
CA ASP A 133 -8.18 9.84 4.24
C ASP A 133 -9.01 10.86 5.02
N THR A 134 -8.36 11.63 5.89
CA THR A 134 -9.03 12.63 6.75
C THR A 134 -9.72 13.77 6.01
N THR A 135 -9.52 13.89 4.70
CA THR A 135 -10.11 14.92 3.83
C THR A 135 -11.21 14.36 2.92
N GLY A 136 -11.35 13.04 2.82
CA GLY A 136 -12.43 12.39 2.08
C GLY A 136 -11.95 11.21 1.23
N ILE A 137 -12.81 10.78 0.31
CA ILE A 137 -12.51 9.67 -0.61
C ILE A 137 -11.38 10.06 -1.56
N LYS A 138 -10.37 9.20 -1.67
CA LYS A 138 -9.20 9.35 -2.56
C LYS A 138 -9.22 8.44 -3.75
N ALA A 139 -9.78 7.24 -3.61
CA ALA A 139 -9.96 6.32 -4.72
C ALA A 139 -11.16 5.40 -4.47
N GLN A 140 -11.82 5.02 -5.55
CA GLN A 140 -12.83 3.97 -5.58
C GLN A 140 -12.63 3.15 -6.85
N SER A 141 -12.76 1.83 -6.74
CA SER A 141 -12.54 0.94 -7.87
C SER A 141 -13.24 -0.40 -7.64
N ALA A 142 -13.76 -0.99 -8.70
CA ALA A 142 -13.92 -2.44 -8.75
C ALA A 142 -12.52 -3.06 -8.69
N THR A 143 -12.32 -4.13 -7.94
CA THR A 143 -10.99 -4.71 -7.81
C THR A 143 -11.03 -6.23 -7.68
N GLY A 144 -10.07 -6.89 -8.32
CA GLY A 144 -9.69 -8.25 -7.97
C GLY A 144 -8.86 -8.25 -6.72
N ILE A 145 -9.22 -9.11 -5.76
CA ILE A 145 -8.44 -9.37 -4.56
C ILE A 145 -8.09 -10.85 -4.47
N GLU A 146 -6.83 -11.14 -4.14
CA GLU A 146 -6.33 -12.47 -3.86
C GLU A 146 -5.31 -12.43 -2.71
N PHE A 147 -5.08 -13.57 -2.05
CA PHE A 147 -3.95 -13.70 -1.15
C PHE A 147 -2.65 -13.61 -1.93
N ARG A 148 -1.58 -13.19 -1.24
CA ARG A 148 -0.25 -13.16 -1.86
C ARG A 148 0.86 -13.61 -0.92
N GLY A 149 1.97 -13.97 -1.55
CA GLY A 149 3.20 -14.43 -0.93
C GLY A 149 3.27 -15.95 -0.90
N GLY A 150 4.43 -16.52 -0.57
CA GLY A 150 4.58 -17.96 -0.38
C GLY A 150 4.25 -18.33 1.05
N TYR A 151 5.29 -18.38 1.89
CA TYR A 151 5.18 -18.73 3.31
C TYR A 151 4.21 -17.82 4.09
N SER A 152 4.13 -16.53 3.75
CA SER A 152 3.27 -15.57 4.44
C SER A 152 1.78 -15.90 4.37
N GLN A 153 1.35 -16.73 3.43
CA GLN A 153 -0.02 -17.22 3.38
C GLN A 153 -0.35 -18.18 4.54
N SER A 154 0.63 -18.72 5.27
CA SER A 154 0.39 -19.50 6.48
C SER A 154 -0.03 -18.63 7.68
N TYR A 155 0.28 -17.33 7.67
CA TYR A 155 -0.01 -16.43 8.78
C TYR A 155 -1.50 -16.16 8.95
N LEU A 156 -1.91 -15.86 10.19
CA LEU A 156 -3.31 -15.54 10.50
C LEU A 156 -3.79 -14.28 9.78
N LYS A 157 -2.93 -13.28 9.66
CA LYS A 157 -3.20 -12.04 8.93
C LYS A 157 -2.61 -12.14 7.53
N LYS A 158 -3.48 -12.21 6.52
CA LYS A 158 -3.09 -12.39 5.12
C LYS A 158 -2.64 -11.07 4.48
N SER A 159 -1.65 -11.15 3.61
CA SER A 159 -1.33 -10.08 2.65
C SER A 159 -2.16 -10.29 1.38
N TYR A 160 -2.43 -9.21 0.64
CA TYR A 160 -3.27 -9.26 -0.56
C TYR A 160 -2.58 -8.64 -1.78
N GLU A 161 -2.85 -9.20 -2.95
CA GLU A 161 -2.67 -8.55 -4.25
C GLU A 161 -4.00 -7.90 -4.65
N LEU A 162 -3.94 -6.67 -5.16
CA LEU A 162 -5.08 -5.92 -5.67
C LEU A 162 -4.90 -5.63 -7.16
N SER A 163 -5.96 -5.86 -7.93
CA SER A 163 -6.05 -5.57 -9.35
C SER A 163 -7.21 -4.63 -9.59
N LEU A 164 -6.97 -3.38 -9.96
CA LEU A 164 -8.01 -2.38 -10.17
C LEU A 164 -8.65 -2.57 -11.54
N TRP A 165 -9.98 -2.61 -11.57
CA TRP A 165 -10.79 -2.97 -12.72
C TRP A 165 -11.73 -1.84 -13.09
N ALA A 166 -11.92 -1.63 -14.40
CA ALA A 166 -12.92 -0.71 -14.93
C ALA A 166 -14.31 -1.37 -15.03
N ASP A 167 -14.38 -2.68 -14.83
CA ASP A 167 -15.60 -3.49 -14.82
C ASP A 167 -15.62 -4.43 -13.60
N THR A 168 -16.66 -5.27 -13.51
CA THR A 168 -16.85 -6.20 -12.39
C THR A 168 -16.29 -7.60 -12.63
N LEU A 169 -15.76 -7.87 -13.82
CA LEU A 169 -15.30 -9.18 -14.28
C LEU A 169 -13.77 -9.27 -14.40
N GLY A 170 -13.07 -8.14 -14.30
CA GLY A 170 -11.62 -8.04 -14.50
C GLY A 170 -11.18 -8.10 -15.96
N ALA A 171 -12.08 -7.82 -16.91
CA ALA A 171 -11.76 -7.85 -18.34
C ALA A 171 -11.00 -6.59 -18.80
N SER A 172 -11.28 -5.45 -18.16
CA SER A 172 -10.61 -4.17 -18.36
C SER A 172 -10.04 -3.65 -17.05
N SER A 173 -8.82 -3.12 -17.09
CA SER A 173 -8.18 -2.52 -15.93
C SER A 173 -8.53 -1.03 -15.75
N GLN A 174 -8.41 -0.55 -14.53
CA GLN A 174 -8.48 0.87 -14.19
C GLN A 174 -7.16 1.31 -13.55
N ASP A 175 -6.51 2.31 -14.12
CA ASP A 175 -5.27 2.86 -13.60
C ASP A 175 -5.57 4.01 -12.63
N LEU A 176 -5.13 3.90 -11.37
CA LEU A 176 -5.28 4.95 -10.34
C LEU A 176 -3.95 5.22 -9.65
N SER A 177 -3.73 6.46 -9.19
CA SER A 177 -2.67 6.78 -8.23
C SER A 177 -3.23 6.68 -6.82
N LEU A 178 -2.57 5.88 -5.97
CA LEU A 178 -2.97 5.68 -4.58
C LEU A 178 -1.91 6.27 -3.64
N LEU A 179 -2.32 7.14 -2.72
CA LEU A 179 -1.48 7.69 -1.65
C LEU A 179 -0.15 8.34 -2.14
N GLY A 180 -0.20 9.04 -3.28
CA GLY A 180 0.97 9.74 -3.84
C GLY A 180 2.00 8.83 -4.53
N MET A 181 1.68 7.56 -4.72
CA MET A 181 2.46 6.60 -5.51
C MET A 181 2.11 6.70 -7.00
N ARG A 182 2.85 5.98 -7.86
CA ARG A 182 2.62 5.99 -9.31
C ARG A 182 1.18 5.62 -9.68
N THR A 183 0.72 6.07 -10.84
CA THR A 183 -0.53 5.56 -11.42
C THR A 183 -0.34 4.11 -11.85
N ASP A 184 -1.15 3.18 -11.33
CA ASP A 184 -1.11 1.75 -11.67
C ASP A 184 -2.47 1.07 -11.44
N ASN A 185 -2.64 -0.12 -12.02
CA ASN A 185 -3.77 -1.01 -11.77
C ASN A 185 -3.40 -2.17 -10.84
N LYS A 186 -2.12 -2.39 -10.56
CA LYS A 186 -1.64 -3.53 -9.75
C LYS A 186 -0.97 -3.04 -8.47
N TRP A 187 -1.54 -3.40 -7.33
CA TRP A 187 -1.09 -2.98 -6.01
C TRP A 187 -0.91 -4.15 -5.07
N ASN A 188 -0.15 -3.92 -4.01
CA ASN A 188 0.15 -4.90 -2.99
C ASN A 188 -0.23 -4.35 -1.63
N LEU A 189 -0.92 -5.15 -0.81
CA LEU A 189 -1.32 -4.81 0.54
C LEU A 189 -0.66 -5.77 1.53
N GLN A 190 0.42 -5.33 2.17
CA GLN A 190 1.27 -6.20 2.99
C GLN A 190 0.89 -6.13 4.48
N ALA A 191 0.60 -7.30 5.05
CA ALA A 191 0.11 -7.43 6.42
C ALA A 191 1.10 -7.02 7.50
N MET A 192 2.40 -6.98 7.18
CA MET A 192 3.41 -6.67 8.16
C MET A 192 3.76 -7.86 9.06
N TYR A 193 3.10 -9.03 8.93
CA TYR A 193 2.73 -9.89 10.07
C TYR A 193 3.88 -10.44 10.93
N ASN A 194 5.00 -10.75 10.31
CA ASN A 194 6.23 -11.26 10.93
C ASN A 194 7.18 -10.15 11.43
N ASP A 195 7.06 -8.90 10.95
CA ASP A 195 7.86 -7.78 11.46
C ASP A 195 7.18 -7.13 12.66
N GLN A 196 7.55 -7.44 13.91
CA GLN A 196 6.83 -6.96 15.12
C GLN A 196 6.63 -5.45 15.19
N ALA A 197 7.58 -4.68 14.64
CA ALA A 197 7.52 -3.23 14.66
C ALA A 197 6.66 -2.64 13.53
N ARG A 198 6.36 -3.43 12.49
CA ARG A 198 5.66 -3.02 11.26
C ARG A 198 6.35 -1.87 10.53
N VAL A 199 7.68 -1.77 10.60
CA VAL A 199 8.46 -0.66 10.01
C VAL A 199 9.58 -1.11 9.09
N ARG A 200 10.11 -2.33 9.25
CA ARG A 200 11.35 -2.78 8.59
C ARG A 200 11.23 -2.74 7.08
N LEU A 201 10.15 -3.29 6.53
CA LEU A 201 9.88 -3.27 5.10
C LEU A 201 9.90 -1.85 4.53
N LYS A 202 9.27 -0.89 5.23
CA LYS A 202 9.21 0.51 4.78
C LYS A 202 10.58 1.17 4.87
N VAL A 203 11.24 1.08 6.04
CA VAL A 203 12.56 1.68 6.29
C VAL A 203 13.59 1.15 5.27
N ALA A 204 13.60 -0.16 5.02
CA ALA A 204 14.55 -0.78 4.10
C ALA A 204 14.36 -0.31 2.65
N ASN A 205 13.11 -0.23 2.18
CA ASN A 205 12.81 0.23 0.82
C ASN A 205 13.06 1.74 0.62
N GLU A 206 12.80 2.55 1.65
CA GLU A 206 13.10 3.99 1.60
C GLU A 206 14.61 4.23 1.62
N LEU A 207 15.33 3.57 2.54
CA LEU A 207 16.78 3.68 2.61
C LEU A 207 17.46 3.29 1.30
N TRP A 208 17.03 2.19 0.65
CA TRP A 208 17.58 1.81 -0.65
C TRP A 208 17.41 2.92 -1.70
N GLN A 209 16.25 3.57 -1.74
CA GLN A 209 16.00 4.67 -2.68
C GLN A 209 16.78 5.94 -2.33
N ASP A 210 17.13 6.14 -1.06
CA ASP A 210 17.97 7.26 -0.63
C ASP A 210 19.45 7.07 -0.99
N ILE A 211 19.96 5.83 -0.89
CA ILE A 211 21.39 5.55 -1.11
C ILE A 211 21.72 5.18 -2.56
N HIS A 212 20.76 4.65 -3.33
CA HIS A 212 21.02 4.15 -4.69
C HIS A 212 20.18 4.83 -5.76
N GLN A 213 20.88 5.35 -6.78
CA GLN A 213 20.29 5.91 -8.00
C GLN A 213 20.63 5.04 -9.21
N LEU A 214 19.61 4.77 -10.05
CA LEU A 214 19.78 4.05 -11.31
C LEU A 214 20.80 4.77 -12.22
N TYR A 215 21.73 4.02 -12.82
CA TYR A 215 22.78 4.58 -13.67
C TYR A 215 22.25 5.31 -14.93
N TYR A 216 21.01 5.02 -15.32
CA TYR A 216 20.32 5.63 -16.46
C TYR A 216 19.23 6.65 -16.05
N LYS A 217 19.25 7.13 -14.80
CA LYS A 217 18.26 8.08 -14.27
C LYS A 217 18.21 9.39 -15.06
N ALA A 218 19.33 9.83 -15.65
CA ALA A 218 19.36 11.04 -16.48
C ALA A 218 18.50 10.88 -17.75
N GLN A 219 18.46 9.69 -18.33
CA GLN A 219 17.65 9.35 -19.51
C GLN A 219 16.19 9.07 -19.14
N GLU A 220 15.94 8.55 -17.93
CA GLU A 220 14.62 8.21 -17.41
C GLU A 220 14.38 8.86 -16.03
N PRO A 221 14.13 10.19 -15.95
CA PRO A 221 13.99 10.87 -14.66
C PRO A 221 12.90 10.32 -13.75
N SER A 222 11.90 9.64 -14.33
CA SER A 222 10.80 9.01 -13.61
C SER A 222 11.06 7.56 -13.19
N ALA A 223 12.18 6.94 -13.58
CA ALA A 223 12.55 5.59 -13.13
C ALA A 223 12.90 5.58 -11.65
N GLN A 224 12.52 4.54 -10.92
CA GLN A 224 12.80 4.40 -9.48
C GLN A 224 13.56 3.10 -9.23
N SER A 225 14.58 3.14 -8.37
CA SER A 225 15.40 1.97 -8.02
C SER A 225 14.72 0.99 -7.06
N GLY A 226 13.56 1.36 -6.50
CA GLY A 226 12.80 0.56 -5.54
C GLY A 226 11.30 0.84 -5.63
N ILE A 227 10.55 0.46 -4.59
CA ILE A 227 9.10 0.69 -4.48
C ILE A 227 8.79 1.78 -3.44
N LYS A 228 7.73 2.55 -3.68
CA LYS A 228 7.10 3.36 -2.62
C LYS A 228 6.08 2.54 -1.83
N LEU A 229 5.92 2.92 -0.57
CA LEU A 229 4.98 2.29 0.37
C LEU A 229 4.32 3.35 1.26
N ALA A 230 3.02 3.20 1.52
CA ALA A 230 2.26 4.02 2.46
C ALA A 230 1.47 3.14 3.44
N TYR A 231 1.39 3.54 4.71
CA TYR A 231 0.55 2.85 5.68
C TYR A 231 -0.93 3.08 5.40
N THR A 232 -1.74 2.05 5.63
CA THR A 232 -3.20 2.14 5.55
C THR A 232 -3.86 1.22 6.59
N GLU A 233 -4.98 1.65 7.15
CA GLU A 233 -5.84 0.83 8.00
C GLU A 233 -6.82 0.07 7.11
N VAL A 234 -6.94 -1.24 7.28
CA VAL A 234 -7.72 -2.08 6.34
C VAL A 234 -8.99 -2.60 6.98
N PHE A 235 -10.09 -2.51 6.23
CA PHE A 235 -11.35 -3.19 6.54
C PHE A 235 -11.73 -4.14 5.40
N ILE A 236 -12.16 -5.35 5.74
CA ILE A 236 -12.77 -6.29 4.80
C ILE A 236 -14.13 -6.68 5.38
N ASN A 237 -15.22 -6.38 4.65
CA ASN A 237 -16.58 -6.69 5.08
C ASN A 237 -16.88 -6.22 6.53
N ASP A 238 -16.55 -4.96 6.83
CA ASP A 238 -16.75 -4.27 8.11
C ASP A 238 -15.85 -4.77 9.24
N SER A 239 -15.07 -5.83 8.99
CA SER A 239 -14.12 -6.30 9.96
C SER A 239 -12.76 -5.63 9.78
N TYR A 240 -12.27 -5.03 10.87
CA TYR A 240 -10.98 -4.35 10.92
C TYR A 240 -9.84 -5.38 10.87
N GLN A 241 -8.97 -5.26 9.88
CA GLN A 241 -7.86 -6.18 9.65
C GLN A 241 -6.54 -5.69 10.25
N GLY A 242 -6.50 -4.48 10.83
CA GLY A 242 -5.28 -3.84 11.30
C GLY A 242 -4.60 -2.96 10.26
N ILE A 243 -3.41 -2.46 10.62
CA ILE A 243 -2.54 -1.65 9.75
C ILE A 243 -1.81 -2.50 8.70
N TYR A 244 -1.72 -2.02 7.47
CA TYR A 244 -0.99 -2.63 6.35
C TYR A 244 -0.08 -1.59 5.71
N THR A 245 0.83 -2.03 4.85
CA THR A 245 1.47 -1.16 3.86
C THR A 245 0.89 -1.43 2.48
N LEU A 246 0.35 -0.39 1.84
CA LEU A 246 0.03 -0.38 0.42
C LEU A 246 1.32 -0.07 -0.35
N THR A 247 1.68 -0.91 -1.31
CA THR A 247 2.98 -0.82 -1.99
C THR A 247 2.84 -0.89 -3.51
N GLU A 248 3.74 -0.17 -4.17
CA GLU A 248 4.05 -0.38 -5.59
C GLU A 248 4.65 -1.79 -5.82
N ARG A 249 4.91 -2.10 -7.09
CA ARG A 249 5.60 -3.33 -7.53
C ARG A 249 6.86 -2.98 -8.31
N ILE A 250 7.88 -3.81 -8.17
CA ILE A 250 8.99 -3.83 -9.11
C ILE A 250 8.52 -4.50 -10.39
N ASP A 251 8.56 -3.74 -11.48
CA ASP A 251 8.20 -4.18 -12.82
C ASP A 251 8.93 -3.31 -13.86
N ARG A 252 8.71 -3.64 -15.14
CA ARG A 252 9.24 -2.88 -16.28
C ARG A 252 8.91 -1.38 -16.21
N LYS A 253 7.72 -1.04 -15.72
CA LYS A 253 7.20 0.35 -15.69
C LYS A 253 7.87 1.17 -14.59
N GLN A 254 8.17 0.57 -13.44
CA GLN A 254 8.88 1.19 -12.32
C GLN A 254 10.31 1.54 -12.71
N LEU A 255 11.00 0.56 -13.32
CA LEU A 255 12.40 0.67 -13.73
C LEU A 255 12.55 1.33 -15.11
N LYS A 256 11.46 1.60 -15.84
CA LYS A 256 11.47 2.14 -17.20
C LYS A 256 12.29 1.30 -18.19
N LEU A 257 12.35 -0.02 -18.00
CA LEU A 257 13.07 -0.91 -18.93
C LEU A 257 12.46 -0.82 -20.33
N LYS A 258 13.31 -0.90 -21.36
CA LYS A 258 12.86 -0.80 -22.75
C LYS A 258 11.98 -2.00 -23.11
N LYS A 259 10.86 -1.72 -23.77
CA LYS A 259 9.88 -2.72 -24.21
C LYS A 259 10.51 -3.67 -25.24
N TYR A 260 9.99 -4.88 -25.31
CA TYR A 260 10.24 -5.77 -26.44
C TYR A 260 9.92 -5.05 -27.77
N SER A 261 10.82 -5.15 -28.73
CA SER A 261 10.63 -4.58 -30.07
C SER A 261 11.60 -5.22 -31.04
N GLN A 262 11.08 -6.14 -31.88
CA GLN A 262 11.92 -6.96 -32.78
C GLN A 262 13.09 -7.62 -32.03
N GLY A 263 12.78 -8.23 -30.88
CA GLY A 263 13.75 -8.84 -29.97
C GLY A 263 13.77 -8.19 -28.58
N ILE A 264 14.49 -8.87 -27.67
CA ILE A 264 14.65 -8.48 -26.27
C ILE A 264 15.42 -7.16 -26.17
N LYS A 265 14.89 -6.21 -25.39
CA LYS A 265 15.53 -4.91 -25.12
C LYS A 265 15.84 -4.79 -23.63
N GLY A 266 14.83 -4.54 -22.80
CA GLY A 266 14.95 -4.59 -21.35
C GLY A 266 14.67 -5.99 -20.84
N GLU A 267 15.25 -6.32 -19.68
CA GLU A 267 15.13 -7.64 -19.06
C GLU A 267 14.86 -7.50 -17.56
N LEU A 268 14.03 -8.38 -17.00
CA LEU A 268 13.76 -8.45 -15.56
C LEU A 268 13.59 -9.90 -15.12
N TYR A 269 14.36 -10.30 -14.12
CA TYR A 269 14.34 -11.63 -13.53
C TYR A 269 14.24 -11.49 -12.02
N LYS A 270 13.47 -12.36 -11.37
CA LYS A 270 13.33 -12.37 -9.91
C LYS A 270 14.08 -13.56 -9.34
N GLY A 271 14.97 -13.34 -8.41
CA GLY A 271 15.54 -14.40 -7.58
C GLY A 271 14.49 -14.90 -6.58
N THR A 272 14.14 -16.18 -6.66
CA THR A 272 13.04 -16.77 -5.86
C THR A 272 13.51 -17.83 -4.88
N GLY A 273 14.78 -18.23 -4.95
CA GLY A 273 15.37 -19.25 -4.10
C GLY A 273 16.88 -19.10 -3.98
N TRP A 274 17.54 -20.22 -3.73
CA TRP A 274 19.00 -20.37 -3.81
C TRP A 274 19.30 -21.56 -4.72
N GLY A 275 18.79 -21.45 -5.95
CA GLY A 275 19.03 -22.42 -7.00
C GLY A 275 20.45 -22.32 -7.54
N ALA A 276 20.76 -23.19 -8.49
CA ALA A 276 22.09 -23.27 -9.07
C ALA A 276 22.54 -21.97 -9.77
N ALA A 277 21.62 -21.26 -10.45
CA ALA A 277 21.96 -20.11 -11.27
C ALA A 277 21.89 -18.78 -10.50
N ASP A 278 20.87 -18.57 -9.66
CA ASP A 278 20.71 -17.33 -8.89
C ASP A 278 21.72 -17.19 -7.75
N ALA A 279 22.17 -18.30 -7.18
CA ALA A 279 23.29 -18.33 -6.25
C ALA A 279 24.67 -18.49 -6.94
N TYR A 280 24.72 -18.46 -8.28
CA TYR A 280 25.94 -18.61 -9.09
C TYR A 280 26.80 -19.84 -8.71
N LEU A 281 26.16 -20.97 -8.44
CA LEU A 281 26.82 -22.25 -8.11
C LEU A 281 27.15 -23.07 -9.36
N SER A 282 26.25 -23.07 -10.36
CA SER A 282 26.46 -23.72 -11.65
C SER A 282 25.51 -23.19 -12.72
N VAL A 283 25.70 -23.60 -13.97
CA VAL A 283 24.83 -23.23 -15.10
C VAL A 283 23.99 -24.44 -15.50
N PRO A 284 22.79 -24.65 -14.93
CA PRO A 284 21.93 -25.75 -15.32
C PRO A 284 21.37 -25.53 -16.73
N PRO A 285 21.01 -26.60 -17.47
CA PRO A 285 20.31 -26.45 -18.74
C PRO A 285 18.98 -25.70 -18.54
N PHE A 286 18.58 -24.91 -19.52
CA PHE A 286 17.30 -24.19 -19.52
C PHE A 286 16.36 -24.70 -20.61
N ALA A 287 15.07 -24.43 -20.42
CA ALA A 287 14.05 -24.62 -21.43
C ALA A 287 13.23 -23.33 -21.55
N ASN A 288 13.14 -22.77 -22.76
CA ASN A 288 12.40 -21.53 -23.03
C ASN A 288 10.87 -21.70 -22.95
N THR A 289 10.38 -22.92 -22.69
CA THR A 289 8.99 -23.20 -22.34
C THR A 289 8.67 -22.99 -20.85
N SER A 290 9.69 -22.76 -20.01
CA SER A 290 9.54 -22.58 -18.56
C SER A 290 9.83 -21.15 -18.15
N VAL A 291 8.92 -20.55 -17.37
CA VAL A 291 9.09 -19.22 -16.76
C VAL A 291 9.98 -19.24 -15.52
N THR A 292 10.53 -20.40 -15.15
CA THR A 292 11.52 -20.53 -14.06
C THR A 292 12.77 -21.24 -14.54
N TRP A 293 13.94 -20.81 -14.08
CA TRP A 293 15.23 -21.43 -14.38
C TRP A 293 16.26 -21.17 -13.28
N GLY A 294 16.84 -22.24 -12.74
CA GLY A 294 18.00 -22.15 -11.83
C GLY A 294 17.80 -21.30 -10.58
N GLY A 295 16.56 -21.12 -10.11
CA GLY A 295 16.19 -20.26 -8.96
C GLY A 295 15.59 -18.90 -9.36
N PHE A 296 15.75 -18.49 -10.62
CA PHE A 296 15.09 -17.32 -11.17
C PHE A 296 13.67 -17.60 -11.66
N GLU A 297 12.83 -16.58 -11.57
CA GLU A 297 11.55 -16.45 -12.26
C GLU A 297 11.65 -15.34 -13.32
N TYR A 298 11.22 -15.63 -14.55
CA TYR A 298 11.23 -14.72 -15.69
C TYR A 298 10.10 -13.70 -15.57
N LYS A 299 10.40 -12.41 -15.61
CA LYS A 299 9.38 -11.34 -15.50
C LYS A 299 9.23 -10.56 -16.79
N GLU A 300 10.33 -10.15 -17.40
CA GLU A 300 10.30 -9.35 -18.63
C GLU A 300 11.41 -9.78 -19.60
N PRO A 301 11.12 -9.78 -20.92
CA PRO A 301 9.84 -9.40 -21.55
C PRO A 301 8.69 -10.39 -21.34
N SER A 302 7.48 -9.89 -21.17
CA SER A 302 6.27 -10.74 -21.07
C SER A 302 5.89 -11.45 -22.38
N GLU A 303 6.39 -10.97 -23.53
CA GLU A 303 6.05 -11.45 -24.87
C GLU A 303 6.79 -12.74 -25.25
N VAL A 304 7.94 -13.01 -24.64
CA VAL A 304 8.76 -14.18 -24.92
C VAL A 304 9.60 -14.56 -23.71
N THR A 305 9.73 -15.86 -23.46
CA THR A 305 10.69 -16.40 -22.50
C THR A 305 11.93 -16.87 -23.25
N ASP A 306 13.07 -16.24 -23.01
CA ASP A 306 14.37 -16.69 -23.54
C ASP A 306 15.48 -16.49 -22.52
N TRP A 307 15.95 -17.60 -21.94
CA TRP A 307 16.97 -17.60 -20.90
C TRP A 307 18.39 -17.40 -21.43
N THR A 308 18.61 -17.32 -22.75
CA THR A 308 19.93 -17.27 -23.36
C THR A 308 20.80 -16.14 -22.81
N ASN A 309 20.25 -14.92 -22.66
CA ASN A 309 21.02 -13.76 -22.18
C ASN A 309 21.45 -13.93 -20.72
N LEU A 310 20.52 -14.28 -19.83
CA LEU A 310 20.83 -14.45 -18.41
C LEU A 310 21.72 -15.67 -18.20
N SER A 311 21.48 -16.78 -18.90
CA SER A 311 22.31 -17.98 -18.83
C SER A 311 23.75 -17.72 -19.29
N SER A 312 23.93 -16.94 -20.36
CA SER A 312 25.26 -16.51 -20.80
C SER A 312 25.97 -15.65 -19.75
N PHE A 313 25.23 -14.79 -19.04
CA PHE A 313 25.78 -14.00 -17.94
C PHE A 313 26.15 -14.86 -16.71
N VAL A 314 25.27 -15.77 -16.27
CA VAL A 314 25.56 -16.71 -15.19
C VAL A 314 26.77 -17.57 -15.56
N ASN A 315 26.85 -18.07 -16.80
CA ASN A 315 28.01 -18.81 -17.29
C ASN A 315 29.29 -17.98 -17.26
N PHE A 316 29.23 -16.70 -17.60
CA PHE A 316 30.37 -15.81 -17.44
C PHE A 316 30.81 -15.70 -15.98
N VAL A 317 29.89 -15.57 -15.03
CA VAL A 317 30.23 -15.47 -13.59
C VAL A 317 30.82 -16.78 -13.07
N VAL A 318 30.22 -17.92 -13.43
CA VAL A 318 30.59 -19.24 -12.89
C VAL A 318 31.86 -19.80 -13.52
N ASN A 319 32.03 -19.66 -14.84
CA ASN A 319 33.02 -20.43 -15.60
C ASN A 319 34.15 -19.58 -16.23
N SER A 320 34.14 -18.25 -16.09
CA SER A 320 35.28 -17.45 -16.59
C SER A 320 36.53 -17.66 -15.74
N SER A 321 37.70 -17.63 -16.37
CA SER A 321 38.95 -17.46 -15.62
C SER A 321 38.99 -16.09 -14.95
N ASP A 322 39.74 -15.96 -13.87
CA ASP A 322 39.93 -14.69 -13.15
C ASP A 322 40.30 -13.55 -14.10
N ASN A 323 41.27 -13.77 -15.00
CA ASN A 323 41.70 -12.75 -15.98
C ASN A 323 40.54 -12.29 -16.89
N ASN A 324 39.71 -13.23 -17.38
CA ASN A 324 38.56 -12.89 -18.22
C ASN A 324 37.45 -12.22 -17.41
N PHE A 325 37.23 -12.66 -16.16
CA PHE A 325 36.25 -12.05 -15.28
C PHE A 325 36.63 -10.60 -14.98
N TYR A 326 37.83 -10.36 -14.45
CA TYR A 326 38.30 -9.03 -14.06
C TYR A 326 38.39 -8.04 -15.22
N SER A 327 38.65 -8.51 -16.44
CA SER A 327 38.68 -7.63 -17.62
C SER A 327 37.30 -7.29 -18.20
N GLN A 328 36.25 -8.07 -17.91
CA GLN A 328 34.95 -7.93 -18.59
C GLN A 328 33.76 -7.64 -17.67
N TYR A 329 33.86 -7.91 -16.36
CA TYR A 329 32.69 -7.91 -15.47
C TYR A 329 31.93 -6.57 -15.47
N GLN A 330 32.63 -5.44 -15.52
CA GLN A 330 32.02 -4.10 -15.51
C GLN A 330 31.15 -3.81 -16.75
N SER A 331 31.44 -4.47 -17.88
CA SER A 331 30.60 -4.37 -19.08
C SER A 331 29.31 -5.21 -18.98
N LYS A 332 29.30 -6.20 -18.08
CA LYS A 332 28.21 -7.17 -17.92
C LYS A 332 27.35 -6.89 -16.69
N PHE A 333 27.90 -6.24 -15.68
CA PHE A 333 27.21 -5.87 -14.45
C PHE A 333 27.64 -4.48 -13.96
N ASN A 334 26.68 -3.68 -13.51
CA ASN A 334 26.92 -2.33 -13.06
C ASN A 334 27.62 -2.33 -11.69
N LEU A 335 28.91 -2.00 -11.65
CA LEU A 335 29.71 -2.06 -10.44
C LEU A 335 29.21 -1.11 -9.33
N ALA A 336 28.79 0.12 -9.67
CA ALA A 336 28.30 1.07 -8.68
C ALA A 336 27.07 0.51 -7.95
N ASN A 337 26.09 -0.01 -8.69
CA ASN A 337 24.94 -0.69 -8.11
C ASN A 337 25.34 -1.93 -7.30
N ALA A 338 26.31 -2.74 -7.75
CA ALA A 338 26.78 -3.90 -6.99
C ALA A 338 27.39 -3.50 -5.64
N VAL A 339 28.17 -2.41 -5.61
CA VAL A 339 28.76 -1.86 -4.38
C VAL A 339 27.67 -1.35 -3.44
N ASP A 340 26.74 -0.55 -3.95
CA ASP A 340 25.62 -0.03 -3.15
C ASP A 340 24.77 -1.17 -2.57
N TYR A 341 24.49 -2.19 -3.39
CA TYR A 341 23.74 -3.37 -2.98
C TYR A 341 24.49 -4.17 -1.91
N TYR A 342 25.80 -4.39 -2.08
CA TYR A 342 26.63 -5.08 -1.09
C TYR A 342 26.65 -4.34 0.25
N LEU A 343 26.82 -3.02 0.23
CA LEU A 343 26.76 -2.19 1.44
C LEU A 343 25.38 -2.25 2.09
N PHE A 344 24.31 -2.19 1.28
CA PHE A 344 22.93 -2.31 1.75
C PHE A 344 22.67 -3.65 2.43
N LEU A 345 23.08 -4.77 1.84
CA LEU A 345 22.91 -6.10 2.43
C LEU A 345 23.58 -6.20 3.81
N ASN A 346 24.80 -5.68 3.93
CA ASN A 346 25.54 -5.69 5.19
C ASN A 346 24.93 -4.76 6.23
N LEU A 347 24.57 -3.54 5.85
CA LEU A 347 23.94 -2.57 6.75
C LEU A 347 22.60 -3.07 7.28
N MET A 348 21.79 -3.68 6.41
CA MET A 348 20.46 -4.15 6.76
C MET A 348 20.45 -5.55 7.36
N ARG A 349 21.58 -6.27 7.32
CA ARG A 349 21.64 -7.72 7.61
C ARG A 349 20.62 -8.51 6.79
N ALA A 350 20.50 -8.18 5.51
CA ALA A 350 19.52 -8.77 4.60
C ALA A 350 20.02 -10.12 4.03
N THR A 351 20.22 -11.11 4.90
CA THR A 351 20.80 -12.41 4.53
C THR A 351 19.98 -13.15 3.48
N ASP A 352 18.65 -13.00 3.50
CA ASP A 352 17.72 -13.62 2.54
C ASP A 352 17.82 -12.99 1.13
N ASN A 353 18.51 -11.86 0.98
CA ASN A 353 18.56 -11.04 -0.24
C ASN A 353 19.85 -11.24 -1.07
N THR A 354 20.58 -12.32 -0.84
CA THR A 354 21.86 -12.62 -1.52
C THR A 354 21.70 -13.34 -2.86
N ALA A 355 20.55 -13.99 -3.09
CA ALA A 355 20.19 -14.70 -4.32
C ALA A 355 18.66 -14.74 -4.50
N LYS A 356 17.94 -14.92 -3.39
CA LYS A 356 16.49 -14.79 -3.27
C LYS A 356 16.08 -13.34 -3.00
N ASN A 357 14.81 -13.01 -3.20
CA ASN A 357 14.23 -11.74 -2.76
C ASN A 357 14.96 -10.52 -3.34
N LEU A 358 15.30 -10.63 -4.62
CA LEU A 358 15.86 -9.55 -5.41
C LEU A 358 15.44 -9.70 -6.87
N TYR A 359 15.62 -8.62 -7.63
CA TYR A 359 15.51 -8.65 -9.08
C TYR A 359 16.88 -8.38 -9.70
N VAL A 360 17.15 -9.08 -10.80
CA VAL A 360 18.23 -8.78 -11.74
C VAL A 360 17.59 -8.14 -12.96
N ALA A 361 18.01 -6.91 -13.25
CA ALA A 361 17.39 -6.11 -14.31
C ALA A 361 18.44 -5.61 -15.32
N LYS A 362 18.00 -5.34 -16.54
CA LYS A 362 18.78 -4.68 -17.59
C LYS A 362 17.93 -3.62 -18.28
N TYR A 363 18.42 -2.38 -18.35
CA TYR A 363 17.65 -1.25 -18.90
C TYR A 363 17.34 -1.43 -20.39
N LYS A 364 18.36 -1.76 -21.20
CA LYS A 364 18.24 -2.06 -22.63
C LYS A 364 19.35 -3.01 -23.11
N ALA A 365 19.25 -3.46 -24.35
CA ALA A 365 20.22 -4.36 -24.95
C ALA A 365 21.64 -3.77 -24.92
N ASN A 366 22.63 -4.64 -24.75
CA ASN A 366 24.06 -4.31 -24.68
C ASN A 366 24.46 -3.39 -23.51
N GLU A 367 23.64 -3.33 -22.46
CA GLU A 367 23.98 -2.66 -21.20
C GLU A 367 24.15 -3.67 -20.05
N PRO A 368 24.84 -3.28 -18.97
CA PRO A 368 25.07 -4.17 -17.83
C PRO A 368 23.79 -4.49 -17.07
N TYR A 369 23.76 -5.68 -16.44
CA TYR A 369 22.78 -6.02 -15.42
C TYR A 369 23.00 -5.23 -14.13
N TYR A 370 21.96 -5.13 -13.30
CA TYR A 370 22.00 -4.53 -11.97
C TYR A 370 20.95 -5.16 -11.03
N TYR A 371 21.16 -5.02 -9.72
CA TYR A 371 20.28 -5.52 -8.67
C TYR A 371 19.24 -4.48 -8.23
N VAL A 372 18.07 -4.99 -7.87
CA VAL A 372 16.98 -4.24 -7.24
C VAL A 372 16.43 -5.09 -6.08
N PRO A 373 16.44 -4.62 -4.83
CA PRO A 373 15.98 -5.41 -3.70
C PRO A 373 14.46 -5.61 -3.72
N TRP A 374 14.01 -6.67 -3.06
CA TRP A 374 12.61 -6.99 -2.86
C TRP A 374 12.42 -7.69 -1.52
N ASP A 375 11.20 -7.69 -0.97
CA ASP A 375 10.85 -8.48 0.24
C ASP A 375 11.85 -8.28 1.40
N LEU A 376 11.83 -7.06 1.97
CA LEU A 376 12.82 -6.55 2.92
C LEU A 376 12.27 -6.45 4.35
N ASP A 377 11.44 -7.40 4.77
CA ASP A 377 10.90 -7.50 6.12
C ASP A 377 11.84 -8.28 7.07
N GLY A 378 12.53 -9.31 6.56
CA GLY A 378 13.56 -10.09 7.25
C GLY A 378 14.93 -9.39 7.33
N VAL A 379 14.97 -8.21 7.96
CA VAL A 379 16.16 -7.35 8.09
C VAL A 379 16.27 -6.76 9.50
N LEU A 380 17.37 -6.05 9.80
CA LEU A 380 17.58 -5.31 11.05
C LEU A 380 17.34 -6.18 12.30
N GLY A 381 18.08 -7.29 12.37
CA GLY A 381 18.08 -8.23 13.49
C GLY A 381 16.96 -9.27 13.48
N ASN A 382 16.06 -9.26 12.49
CA ASN A 382 15.03 -10.28 12.32
C ASN A 382 15.32 -11.17 11.11
N ASP A 383 14.97 -12.46 11.21
CA ASP A 383 14.92 -13.35 10.05
C ASP A 383 13.57 -13.29 9.31
N TRP A 384 13.46 -14.07 8.23
CA TRP A 384 12.26 -14.19 7.40
C TRP A 384 11.02 -14.69 8.18
N SER A 385 11.21 -15.42 9.27
CA SER A 385 10.10 -15.90 10.12
C SER A 385 9.61 -14.81 11.09
N GLY A 386 10.38 -13.74 11.25
CA GLY A 386 10.20 -12.68 12.24
C GLY A 386 10.94 -12.94 13.54
N ALA A 387 11.71 -14.03 13.67
CA ALA A 387 12.48 -14.29 14.87
C ALA A 387 13.65 -13.32 14.97
N ASN A 388 13.86 -12.75 16.16
CA ASN A 388 15.06 -11.96 16.41
C ASN A 388 16.25 -12.91 16.51
N VAL A 389 17.22 -12.74 15.62
CA VAL A 389 18.39 -13.62 15.53
C VAL A 389 19.56 -13.14 16.42
N ASN A 390 19.45 -11.99 17.08
CA ASN A 390 20.45 -11.41 18.00
C ASN A 390 21.88 -11.38 17.41
N ILE A 391 21.98 -11.07 16.12
CA ILE A 391 23.27 -10.96 15.42
C ILE A 391 23.43 -9.52 14.97
N THR A 392 24.46 -8.87 15.47
CA THR A 392 24.94 -7.54 15.02
C THR A 392 25.67 -7.66 13.69
#